data_AF-A0A538RRD7-F1
#
_entry.id   AF-A0A538RRD7-F1
#
_cell.length_a   1.000
_cell.length_b   1.000
_cell.length_c   1.000
_cell.angle_alpha   90.00
_cell.angle_beta   90.00
_cell.angle_gamma   90.00
#
_symmetry.space_group_name_H-M   'P 1'
#
loop_
_entity.id
_entity.type
_entity.pdbx_description
1 polymer ?
#
loop_
_entity_poly.entity_id
_entity_poly.type
_entity_poly.pdbx_seq_one_letter_code
_entity_poly.pdbx_strand_id
1 'polypeptide(L)'
;MPSLDIQNPRMPDLQFVLFVSALCTADLTTLNVPSELRTTLFDRCWALIHTEAPPIDPKERVLDLREGTELTLEACLSTIRSLLADAGIHTLTWDHPVSEPTHESTPAAKPLIDRLGQLYPDPPEIVDPENPASG
;
A
#
# COMPACT_ATOMS: atom_id res chain seq x y z
N MET A 1 2.99 -14.15 1.36
CA MET A 1 2.40 -13.18 2.29
C MET A 1 3.36 -12.05 2.65
N PRO A 2 3.30 -10.92 1.94
CA PRO A 2 4.00 -9.69 2.33
C PRO A 2 3.54 -9.15 3.69
N SER A 3 4.44 -8.45 4.38
CA SER A 3 4.17 -7.83 5.68
C SER A 3 4.84 -6.47 5.83
N LEU A 4 4.30 -5.63 6.73
CA LEU A 4 4.82 -4.32 7.06
C LEU A 4 4.78 -4.09 8.57
N ASP A 5 5.93 -3.83 9.18
CA ASP A 5 6.02 -3.36 10.57
C ASP A 5 5.59 -1.88 10.64
N ILE A 6 4.55 -1.58 11.40
CA ILE A 6 3.99 -0.23 11.52
C ILE A 6 4.94 0.74 12.23
N GLN A 7 5.78 0.24 13.15
CA GLN A 7 6.69 1.07 13.92
C GLN A 7 7.99 1.31 13.16
N ASN A 8 8.48 0.29 12.46
CA ASN A 8 9.70 0.35 11.67
C ASN A 8 9.49 -0.11 10.22
N PRO A 9 8.78 0.68 9.39
CA PRO A 9 8.39 0.29 8.05
C PRO A 9 9.56 0.27 7.04
N ARG A 10 10.75 0.73 7.43
CA ARG A 10 11.95 0.87 6.56
C ARG A 10 11.68 1.63 5.24
N MET A 11 10.77 2.61 5.29
CA MET A 11 10.46 3.51 4.19
C MET A 11 10.19 4.93 4.72
N PRO A 12 10.28 5.97 3.87
CA PRO A 12 9.95 7.34 4.26
C PRO A 12 8.48 7.48 4.69
N ASP A 13 8.20 8.44 5.58
CA ASP A 13 6.86 8.65 6.14
C ASP A 13 5.79 8.91 5.07
N LEU A 14 6.13 9.69 4.03
CA LEU A 14 5.23 9.92 2.90
C LEU A 14 4.85 8.60 2.21
N GLN A 15 5.85 7.75 1.96
CA GLN A 15 5.63 6.46 1.32
C GLN A 15 4.78 5.55 2.23
N PHE A 16 5.06 5.54 3.54
CA PHE A 16 4.29 4.79 4.52
C PHE A 16 2.82 5.21 4.54
N VAL A 17 2.54 6.51 4.67
CA VAL A 17 1.16 7.03 4.75
C VAL A 17 0.38 6.69 3.49
N LEU A 18 0.96 6.93 2.31
CA LEU A 18 0.31 6.62 1.03
C LEU A 18 0.08 5.12 0.87
N PHE A 19 1.06 4.29 1.25
CA PHE A 19 0.96 2.85 1.13
C PHE A 19 -0.12 2.25 2.04
N VAL A 20 -0.13 2.62 3.33
CA VAL A 20 -1.16 2.13 4.27
C VAL A 20 -2.55 2.63 3.89
N SER A 21 -2.66 3.88 3.44
CA SER A 21 -3.95 4.43 2.96
C SER A 21 -4.46 3.67 1.73
N ALA A 22 -3.58 3.37 0.77
CA ALA A 22 -3.93 2.58 -0.41
C ALA A 22 -4.30 1.14 -0.07
N LEU A 23 -3.59 0.48 0.87
CA LEU A 23 -3.98 -0.84 1.37
C LEU A 23 -5.39 -0.81 2.00
N CYS A 24 -5.72 0.25 2.73
CA CYS A 24 -7.02 0.40 3.35
C CYS A 24 -8.16 0.62 2.34
N THR A 25 -7.89 1.12 1.14
CA THR A 25 -8.91 1.32 0.09
C THR A 25 -8.91 0.23 -0.98
N ALA A 26 -7.84 -0.55 -1.10
CA ALA A 26 -7.74 -1.69 -2.01
C ALA A 26 -8.67 -2.84 -1.58
N ASP A 27 -9.34 -3.52 -2.50
CA ASP A 27 -10.26 -4.63 -2.17
C ASP A 27 -9.51 -5.93 -1.78
N LEU A 28 -8.78 -5.87 -0.66
CA LEU A 28 -7.96 -6.95 -0.12
C LEU A 28 -8.72 -7.66 1.01
N THR A 29 -9.29 -8.82 0.72
CA THR A 29 -9.99 -9.67 1.70
C THR A 29 -9.05 -10.29 2.73
N THR A 30 -7.77 -10.42 2.39
CA THR A 30 -6.71 -11.03 3.22
C THR A 30 -6.00 -10.03 4.14
N LEU A 31 -6.28 -8.74 4.01
CA LEU A 31 -5.65 -7.72 4.85
C LEU A 31 -6.13 -7.90 6.29
N ASN A 32 -5.20 -8.00 7.24
CA ASN A 32 -5.49 -8.18 8.67
C ASN A 32 -6.02 -6.91 9.38
N VAL A 33 -6.67 -6.01 8.64
CA VAL A 33 -7.29 -4.79 9.14
C VAL A 33 -8.79 -4.85 8.83
N PRO A 34 -9.67 -4.80 9.84
CA PRO A 34 -11.12 -4.82 9.64
C PRO A 34 -11.60 -3.69 8.71
N SER A 35 -12.61 -3.96 7.88
CA SER A 35 -13.15 -2.99 6.92
C SER A 35 -13.57 -1.66 7.57
N GLU A 36 -14.22 -1.71 8.72
CA GLU A 36 -14.63 -0.50 9.47
C GLU A 36 -13.43 0.35 9.91
N LEU A 37 -12.34 -0.30 10.35
CA LEU A 37 -11.12 0.38 10.74
C LEU A 37 -10.41 0.99 9.52
N ARG A 38 -10.42 0.30 8.39
CA ARG A 38 -9.87 0.81 7.12
C ARG A 38 -10.59 2.06 6.64
N THR A 39 -11.93 2.06 6.70
CA THR A 39 -12.74 3.25 6.38
C THR A 39 -12.44 4.38 7.35
N THR A 40 -12.42 4.11 8.65
CA THR A 40 -12.12 5.12 9.68
C THR A 40 -10.74 5.74 9.49
N LEU A 41 -9.72 4.92 9.20
CA LEU A 41 -8.37 5.39 8.95
C LEU A 41 -8.32 6.35 7.77
N PHE A 42 -8.91 5.94 6.63
CA PHE A 42 -8.95 6.80 5.46
C PHE A 42 -9.73 8.09 5.73
N ASP A 43 -10.91 8.02 6.35
CA ASP A 43 -11.75 9.19 6.61
C ASP A 43 -11.05 10.21 7.50
N ARG A 44 -10.32 9.74 8.54
CA ARG A 44 -9.55 10.64 9.40
C ARG A 44 -8.38 11.27 8.67
N CYS A 45 -7.63 10.51 7.87
CA CYS A 45 -6.56 11.07 7.04
C CYS A 45 -7.09 12.06 5.99
N TRP A 46 -8.25 11.75 5.39
CA TRP A 46 -8.90 12.63 4.42
C TRP A 46 -9.27 13.98 5.04
N ALA A 47 -9.88 13.98 6.23
CA ALA A 47 -10.29 15.19 6.94
C ALA A 47 -9.13 16.08 7.40
N LEU A 48 -7.89 15.57 7.41
CA LEU A 48 -6.69 16.37 7.70
C LEU A 48 -6.23 17.21 6.50
N ILE A 49 -6.67 16.84 5.29
CA ILE A 49 -6.22 17.44 4.02
C ILE A 49 -7.36 18.20 3.37
N HIS A 50 -8.58 17.67 3.45
CA HIS A 50 -9.75 18.15 2.73
C HIS A 50 -10.81 18.67 3.70
N THR A 51 -11.63 19.60 3.23
CA THR A 51 -12.77 20.15 3.99
C THR A 51 -14.09 19.43 3.66
N GLU A 52 -14.13 18.79 2.49
CA GLU A 52 -15.23 18.02 1.97
C GLU A 52 -15.27 16.59 2.54
N ALA A 53 -16.44 15.96 2.42
CA ALA A 53 -16.60 14.56 2.78
C ALA A 53 -15.75 13.65 1.86
N PRO A 54 -15.23 12.52 2.39
CA PRO A 54 -14.48 11.57 1.58
C PRO A 54 -15.36 10.94 0.49
N PRO A 55 -14.79 10.54 -0.65
CA PRO A 55 -15.54 9.92 -1.73
C PRO A 55 -16.28 8.65 -1.28
N ILE A 56 -17.48 8.46 -1.84
CA ILE A 56 -18.33 7.29 -1.58
C ILE A 56 -17.81 6.09 -2.39
N ASP A 57 -17.36 6.31 -3.63
CA ASP A 57 -16.77 5.24 -4.45
C ASP A 57 -15.37 4.89 -3.92
N PRO A 58 -15.13 3.63 -3.48
CA PRO A 58 -13.81 3.19 -3.04
C PRO A 58 -12.69 3.44 -4.05
N LYS A 59 -12.98 3.44 -5.35
CA LYS A 59 -11.99 3.69 -6.41
C LYS A 59 -11.51 5.14 -6.46
N GLU A 60 -12.32 6.06 -5.96
CA GLU A 60 -12.00 7.49 -5.87
C GLU A 60 -11.31 7.84 -4.54
N ARG A 61 -11.26 6.90 -3.58
CA ARG A 61 -10.62 7.09 -2.27
C ARG A 61 -9.09 7.00 -2.41
N VAL A 62 -8.52 8.06 -2.94
CA VAL A 62 -7.08 8.26 -3.10
C VAL A 62 -6.66 9.43 -2.21
N LEU A 63 -5.64 9.19 -1.38
CA LEU A 63 -5.06 10.24 -0.55
C LEU A 63 -4.00 10.98 -1.37
N ASP A 64 -4.21 12.29 -1.57
CA ASP A 64 -3.23 13.18 -2.21
C ASP A 64 -2.62 14.12 -1.17
N LEU A 65 -1.31 14.03 -1.00
CA LEU A 65 -0.55 14.83 -0.03
C LEU A 65 0.30 15.92 -0.70
N ARG A 66 0.16 16.14 -2.02
CA ARG A 66 0.99 17.13 -2.75
C ARG A 66 0.82 18.56 -2.25
N GLU A 67 -0.41 18.92 -1.89
CA GLU A 67 -0.74 20.23 -1.30
C GLU A 67 -0.63 20.22 0.24
N GLY A 68 -0.23 19.10 0.82
CA GLY A 68 -0.07 18.93 2.27
C GLY A 68 1.20 19.59 2.80
N THR A 69 1.16 19.97 4.09
CA THR A 69 2.35 20.44 4.82
C THR A 69 3.05 19.27 5.51
N GLU A 70 4.28 19.47 5.99
CA GLU A 70 4.96 18.50 6.86
C GLU A 70 4.10 18.14 8.09
N LEU A 71 3.43 19.14 8.68
CA LEU A 71 2.51 18.93 9.80
C LEU A 71 1.31 18.04 9.41
N THR A 72 0.79 18.19 8.18
CA THR A 72 -0.27 17.33 7.65
C THR A 72 0.20 15.88 7.54
N LEU A 73 1.43 15.67 7.05
CA LEU A 73 2.03 14.35 6.96
C LEU A 73 2.24 13.71 8.33
N GLU A 74 2.78 14.46 9.30
CA GLU A 74 2.95 14.01 10.69
C GLU A 74 1.61 13.64 11.34
N ALA A 75 0.58 14.44 11.12
CA ALA A 75 -0.76 14.16 11.63
C ALA A 75 -1.35 12.88 11.03
N CYS A 76 -1.16 12.65 9.72
CA CYS A 76 -1.58 11.40 9.08
C CYS A 76 -0.80 10.19 9.63
N LEU A 77 0.52 10.31 9.76
CA LEU A 77 1.38 9.27 10.32
C LEU A 77 0.95 8.89 11.74
N SER A 78 0.75 9.90 12.60
CA SER A 78 0.29 9.69 13.97
C SER A 78 -1.09 9.04 14.01
N THR A 79 -2.03 9.51 13.20
CA THR A 79 -3.38 8.95 13.11
C THR A 79 -3.37 7.48 12.74
N ILE A 80 -2.59 7.10 11.72
CA ILE A 80 -2.45 5.71 11.25
C ILE A 80 -1.88 4.84 12.37
N ARG A 81 -0.75 5.26 12.97
CA ARG A 81 -0.08 4.49 14.02
C ARG A 81 -0.97 4.31 15.24
N SER A 82 -1.66 5.37 15.67
CA SER A 82 -2.56 5.31 16.83
C SER A 82 -3.74 4.39 16.58
N LEU A 83 -4.44 4.53 15.44
CA LEU A 83 -5.60 3.69 15.13
C LEU A 83 -5.25 2.19 15.04
N LEU A 84 -4.11 1.87 14.43
CA LEU A 84 -3.65 0.49 14.32
C LEU A 84 -3.19 -0.06 15.68
N ALA A 85 -2.48 0.74 16.47
CA ALA A 85 -2.07 0.34 17.82
C ALA A 85 -3.27 0.11 18.76
N ASP A 86 -4.30 0.97 18.70
CA ASP A 86 -5.53 0.82 19.47
C ASP A 86 -6.28 -0.47 19.12
N ALA A 87 -6.18 -0.91 17.87
CA ALA A 87 -6.71 -2.18 17.39
C ALA A 87 -5.79 -3.39 17.67
N GLY A 88 -4.63 -3.18 18.30
CA GLY A 88 -3.63 -4.23 18.56
C GLY A 88 -2.88 -4.70 17.31
N ILE A 89 -2.88 -3.90 16.23
CA ILE A 89 -2.24 -4.22 14.95
C ILE A 89 -0.87 -3.54 14.89
N HIS A 90 0.19 -4.33 15.06
CA HIS A 90 1.58 -3.86 14.98
C HIS A 90 2.25 -4.19 13.64
N THR A 91 1.74 -5.20 12.94
CA THR A 91 2.24 -5.64 11.64
C THR A 91 1.05 -5.79 10.69
N LEU A 92 1.09 -5.13 9.54
CA LEU A 92 0.13 -5.40 8.46
C LEU A 92 0.57 -6.65 7.72
N THR A 93 -0.38 -7.52 7.42
CA THR A 93 -0.18 -8.68 6.56
C THR A 93 -1.30 -8.72 5.55
N TRP A 94 -0.95 -8.94 4.29
CA TRP A 94 -1.90 -9.14 3.22
C TRP A 94 -1.37 -10.26 2.33
N ASP A 95 -2.27 -10.99 1.70
CA ASP A 95 -1.91 -12.00 0.71
C ASP A 95 -2.68 -11.66 -0.56
N HIS A 96 -2.05 -10.83 -1.39
CA HIS A 96 -2.48 -10.73 -2.76
C HIS A 96 -1.60 -11.70 -3.54
N PRO A 97 -2.15 -12.78 -4.14
CA PRO A 97 -1.37 -13.49 -5.14
C PRO A 97 -0.92 -12.44 -6.16
N VAL A 98 0.34 -12.48 -6.58
CA VAL A 98 0.80 -11.63 -7.69
C VAL A 98 -0.15 -11.94 -8.85
N SER A 99 -1.09 -11.04 -9.12
CA SER A 99 -2.00 -11.21 -10.24
C SER A 99 -1.12 -11.26 -11.47
N GLU A 100 -1.33 -12.24 -12.36
CA GLU A 100 -0.69 -12.18 -13.67
C GLU A 100 -0.97 -10.79 -14.27
N PRO A 101 0.02 -10.15 -14.91
CA PRO A 101 -0.16 -8.82 -15.47
C PRO A 101 -1.38 -8.82 -16.41
N THR A 102 -2.48 -8.27 -15.93
CA THR A 102 -3.77 -8.25 -16.64
C THR A 102 -3.82 -7.18 -17.73
N HIS A 103 -2.83 -6.28 -17.74
CA HIS A 103 -2.65 -5.33 -18.82
C HIS A 103 -1.85 -6.00 -19.93
N GLU A 104 -2.51 -6.29 -21.05
CA GLU A 104 -1.81 -6.31 -22.33
C GLU A 104 -1.05 -4.99 -22.42
N SER A 105 0.28 -5.08 -22.43
CA SER A 105 1.14 -3.90 -22.48
C SER A 105 0.72 -3.06 -23.68
N THR A 106 0.53 -1.75 -23.46
CA THR A 106 0.14 -0.85 -24.54
C THR A 106 1.13 -1.02 -25.71
N PRO A 107 0.71 -0.83 -26.97
CA PRO A 107 1.63 -0.98 -28.12
C PRO A 107 2.91 -0.15 -27.98
N ALA A 108 2.84 0.97 -27.26
CA ALA A 108 3.97 1.84 -26.94
C ALA A 108 4.95 1.27 -25.90
N ALA A 109 4.53 0.31 -25.07
CA ALA A 109 5.37 -0.33 -24.06
C ALA A 109 6.14 -1.55 -24.61
N LYS A 110 5.70 -2.17 -25.73
CA LYS A 110 6.39 -3.31 -26.36
C LYS A 110 7.88 -3.06 -26.65
N PRO A 111 8.29 -1.92 -27.25
CA PRO A 111 9.69 -1.65 -27.52
C PRO A 111 10.54 -1.52 -26.25
N LEU A 112 9.94 -1.06 -25.15
CA LEU A 112 10.62 -0.94 -23.86
C LEU A 112 10.80 -2.32 -23.21
N ILE A 113 9.79 -3.18 -23.31
CA ILE A 113 9.82 -4.56 -22.81
C ILE A 113 10.84 -5.40 -23.58
N ASP A 114 10.86 -5.31 -24.91
CA ASP A 114 11.85 -6.00 -25.76
C ASP A 114 13.28 -5.55 -25.42
N ARG A 115 13.46 -4.25 -25.18
CA ARG A 115 14.76 -3.70 -24.77
C ARG A 115 15.16 -4.17 -23.38
N LEU A 116 14.22 -4.26 -22.44
CA LEU A 116 14.48 -4.76 -21.10
C LEU A 116 14.89 -6.25 -21.12
N GLY A 117 14.21 -7.07 -21.93
CA GLY A 117 14.54 -8.49 -22.10
C GLY A 117 15.89 -8.74 -22.77
N GLN A 118 16.42 -7.81 -23.55
CA GLN A 118 17.79 -7.87 -24.08
C GLN A 118 18.84 -7.46 -23.05
N LEU A 119 18.50 -6.55 -22.14
CA LEU A 119 19.40 -6.06 -21.09
C LEU A 119 19.53 -7.05 -19.92
N TYR A 120 18.45 -7.80 -19.67
CA TYR A 120 18.37 -8.82 -18.63
C TYR A 120 17.83 -10.12 -19.26
N PRO A 121 18.70 -10.87 -19.98
CA PRO A 121 18.30 -12.10 -20.66
C PRO A 121 18.05 -13.26 -19.69
N ASP A 122 18.65 -13.17 -18.50
CA ASP A 122 18.37 -14.11 -17.42
C ASP A 122 17.02 -13.73 -16.77
N PRO A 123 16.13 -14.71 -16.51
CA PRO A 123 14.93 -14.45 -15.74
C PRO A 123 15.34 -13.78 -14.42
N PRO A 124 14.64 -12.73 -13.94
CA PRO A 124 14.91 -12.22 -12.61
C PRO A 124 14.81 -13.40 -11.66
N GLU A 125 15.86 -13.59 -10.86
CA GLU A 125 15.87 -14.63 -9.84
C GLU A 125 14.68 -14.35 -8.93
N ILE A 126 13.61 -15.12 -9.12
CA ILE A 126 12.46 -15.11 -8.24
C ILE A 126 13.01 -15.68 -6.94
N VAL A 127 13.44 -14.80 -6.04
CA VAL A 127 13.75 -15.15 -4.66
C VAL A 127 12.42 -15.52 -4.00
N ASP A 128 12.05 -16.79 -4.13
CA ASP A 128 11.10 -17.40 -3.22
C ASP A 128 11.66 -17.20 -1.80
N PRO A 129 10.91 -16.59 -0.86
CA PRO A 129 11.36 -16.52 0.51
C PRO A 129 11.49 -17.96 1.02
N GLU A 130 12.72 -18.33 1.41
CA GLU A 130 13.07 -19.66 1.90
C GLU A 130 12.04 -20.16 2.92
N ASN A 131 11.45 -21.32 2.64
CA ASN A 131 10.62 -22.07 3.57
C ASN A 131 11.55 -22.83 4.53
N PRO A 132 11.66 -22.49 5.83
CA PRO A 132 12.49 -23.26 6.73
C PRO A 132 11.65 -24.39 7.33
N ALA A 133 11.54 -25.50 6.60
CA ALA A 133 11.21 -26.79 7.19
C ALA A 133 11.61 -27.95 6.27
N SER A 134 12.60 -28.72 6.72
CA SER A 134 12.63 -30.19 6.80
C SER A 134 13.98 -30.79 6.37
N GLY A 135 14.71 -31.34 7.34
CA GLY A 135 15.92 -32.16 7.13
C GLY A 135 16.83 -32.16 8.34
#